data_AF-A0A6Q2Y7G7-F1
#
_entry.id   AF-A0A6Q2Y7G7-F1
#
_cell.length_a   1.000
_cell.length_b   1.000
_cell.length_c   1.000
_cell.angle_alpha   90.00
_cell.angle_beta   90.00
_cell.angle_gamma   90.00
#
_symmetry.space_group_name_H-M   'P 1'
#
loop_
_entity.id
_entity.type
_entity.pdbx_description
1 polymer ?
#
loop_
_entity_poly.entity_id
_entity_poly.type
_entity_poly.pdbx_seq_one_letter_code
_entity_poly.pdbx_strand_id
1 'polypeptide(L)'
;MKTLNEMDDLCTSGFGRPQPRHGLQLLHWFANKYVKNFTNGEVEIERNPNKKAFGFHPFYDNDQLLLDRGFPFYEVGNLGAPKADELPGYVRENYTRKNDDSNIDRIIISLQPDKVLDRIYVTQHDHHRGAFDPQRTFRISKRLIDIISRLDLDELLKKTGYV
;
A
#
# COMPACT_ATOMS: atom_id res chain seq x y z
N MET A 1 -10.11 8.31 -10.84
CA MET A 1 -9.52 7.25 -9.99
C MET A 1 -10.64 6.44 -9.35
N LYS A 2 -10.60 5.10 -9.43
CA LYS A 2 -11.61 4.22 -8.79
C LYS A 2 -11.27 4.02 -7.30
N THR A 3 -12.30 3.90 -6.46
CA THR A 3 -12.15 3.49 -5.05
C THR A 3 -12.49 2.01 -4.91
N LEU A 4 -11.65 1.25 -4.22
CA LEU A 4 -11.85 -0.16 -3.88
C LEU A 4 -12.50 -0.24 -2.49
N ASN A 5 -13.72 -0.78 -2.44
CA ASN A 5 -14.51 -0.82 -1.21
C ASN A 5 -14.59 -2.22 -0.61
N GLU A 6 -14.46 -3.25 -1.44
CA GLU A 6 -14.69 -4.65 -1.05
C GLU A 6 -13.61 -5.57 -1.65
N MET A 7 -13.58 -6.83 -1.19
CA MET A 7 -12.58 -7.81 -1.64
C MET A 7 -12.63 -8.05 -3.16
N ASP A 8 -13.83 -8.03 -3.74
CA ASP A 8 -14.02 -8.23 -5.18
C ASP A 8 -13.47 -7.05 -6.00
N ASP A 9 -13.49 -5.84 -5.46
CA ASP A 9 -12.83 -4.68 -6.09
C ASP A 9 -11.31 -4.89 -6.13
N LEU A 10 -10.72 -5.32 -5.02
CA LEU A 10 -9.28 -5.63 -4.94
C LEU A 10 -8.91 -6.77 -5.89
N CYS A 11 -9.71 -7.83 -5.93
CA CYS A 11 -9.55 -8.96 -6.84
C CYS A 11 -9.72 -8.55 -8.32
N THR A 12 -10.61 -7.62 -8.64
CA THR A 12 -10.78 -7.17 -10.03
C THR A 12 -9.70 -6.17 -10.45
N SER A 13 -9.14 -5.40 -9.51
CA SER A 13 -8.11 -4.37 -9.79
C SER A 13 -6.80 -4.92 -10.36
N GLY A 14 -6.47 -6.18 -10.02
CA GLY A 14 -5.17 -6.77 -10.34
C GLY A 14 -4.01 -6.30 -9.45
N PHE A 15 -4.26 -5.47 -8.43
CA PHE A 15 -3.19 -4.95 -7.56
C PHE A 15 -2.39 -6.07 -6.89
N GLY A 16 -1.07 -5.92 -6.86
CA GLY A 16 -0.14 -6.89 -6.28
C GLY A 16 -0.12 -8.24 -6.98
N ARG A 17 -0.66 -8.36 -8.20
CA ARG A 17 -0.68 -9.60 -9.01
C ARG A 17 -0.15 -9.36 -10.43
N PRO A 18 0.39 -10.40 -11.08
CA PRO A 18 0.65 -11.75 -10.56
C PRO A 18 1.94 -11.83 -9.73
N GLN A 19 2.30 -13.02 -9.21
CA GLN A 19 3.66 -13.29 -8.71
C GLN A 19 4.70 -12.82 -9.75
N PRO A 20 5.85 -12.21 -9.37
CA PRO A 20 6.45 -12.08 -8.03
C PRO A 20 6.06 -10.83 -7.24
N ARG A 21 5.02 -10.11 -7.66
CA ARG A 21 4.59 -8.87 -7.01
C ARG A 21 4.26 -9.07 -5.54
N HIS A 22 4.54 -8.06 -4.73
CA HIS A 22 4.48 -8.13 -3.27
C HIS A 22 3.37 -7.25 -2.67
N GLY A 23 2.59 -6.57 -3.53
CA GLY A 23 1.59 -5.59 -3.11
C GLY A 23 0.52 -6.13 -2.18
N LEU A 24 0.10 -7.38 -2.34
CA LEU A 24 -0.90 -7.99 -1.45
C LEU A 24 -0.31 -8.32 -0.07
N GLN A 25 0.92 -8.81 -0.02
CA GLN A 25 1.67 -9.03 1.22
C GLN A 25 1.89 -7.69 1.95
N LEU A 26 2.25 -6.64 1.20
CA LEU A 26 2.43 -5.29 1.73
C LEU A 26 1.11 -4.74 2.29
N LEU A 27 -0.01 -4.92 1.58
CA LEU A 27 -1.33 -4.46 2.02
C LEU A 27 -1.83 -5.24 3.25
N HIS A 28 -1.56 -6.54 3.31
CA HIS A 28 -1.82 -7.37 4.49
C HIS A 28 -1.07 -6.85 5.71
N TRP A 29 0.25 -6.64 5.58
CA TRP A 29 1.08 -6.09 6.64
C TRP A 29 0.56 -4.71 7.09
N PHE A 30 0.25 -3.84 6.12
CA PHE A 30 -0.25 -2.51 6.41
C PHE A 30 -1.53 -2.55 7.26
N ALA A 31 -2.50 -3.37 6.85
CA ALA A 31 -3.78 -3.50 7.56
C ALA A 31 -3.64 -4.18 8.94
N ASN A 32 -2.78 -5.19 9.06
CA ASN A 32 -2.70 -6.03 10.27
C ASN A 32 -1.67 -5.58 11.30
N LYS A 33 -0.66 -4.83 10.90
CA LYS A 33 0.50 -4.50 11.74
C LYS A 33 0.83 -3.01 11.79
N TYR A 34 0.51 -2.26 10.75
CA TYR A 34 0.82 -0.83 10.70
C TYR A 34 -0.36 0.04 11.12
N VAL A 35 -1.58 -0.34 10.75
CA VAL A 35 -2.80 0.24 11.29
C VAL A 35 -2.97 -0.26 12.73
N LYS A 36 -3.18 0.69 13.65
CA LYS A 36 -3.22 0.44 15.09
C LYS A 36 -4.65 0.28 15.58
N ASN A 37 -5.53 1.23 15.27
CA ASN A 37 -6.89 1.30 15.79
C ASN A 37 -7.89 1.74 14.72
N PHE A 38 -9.11 1.21 14.83
CA PHE A 38 -10.30 1.68 14.13
C PHE A 38 -11.30 2.18 15.17
N THR A 39 -11.38 3.49 15.36
CA THR A 39 -12.26 4.09 16.38
C THR A 39 -13.13 5.16 15.74
N ASN A 40 -14.45 5.06 15.89
CA ASN A 40 -15.40 6.07 15.38
C ASN A 40 -15.22 6.45 13.89
N GLY A 41 -14.74 5.50 13.05
CA GLY A 41 -14.47 5.74 11.63
C GLY A 41 -13.11 6.36 11.31
N GLU A 42 -12.32 6.69 12.33
CA GLU A 42 -10.93 7.09 12.21
C GLU A 42 -10.00 5.87 12.27
N VAL A 43 -8.86 5.99 11.58
CA VAL A 43 -7.86 4.93 11.52
C VAL A 43 -6.53 5.52 11.93
N GLU A 44 -6.01 5.09 13.08
CA GLU A 44 -4.72 5.53 13.59
C GLU A 44 -3.61 4.57 13.14
N ILE A 45 -2.41 5.10 12.90
CA ILE A 45 -1.23 4.30 12.55
C ILE A 45 -0.25 4.17 13.73
N GLU A 46 0.49 3.07 13.74
CA GLU A 46 1.44 2.71 14.79
C GLU A 46 2.61 3.70 14.88
N ARG A 47 3.34 3.89 13.77
CA ARG A 47 4.56 4.71 13.70
C ARG A 47 4.41 5.86 12.73
N ASN A 48 4.82 7.06 13.14
CA ASN A 48 4.83 8.23 12.26
C ASN A 48 5.81 8.01 11.07
N PRO A 49 5.36 8.12 9.80
CA PRO A 49 6.20 7.93 8.61
C PRO A 49 7.42 8.84 8.53
N ASN A 50 7.42 9.99 9.20
CA ASN A 50 8.56 10.90 9.26
C ASN A 50 9.82 10.26 9.87
N LYS A 51 9.66 9.17 10.64
CA LYS A 51 10.79 8.39 11.18
C LYS A 51 11.42 7.41 10.17
N LYS A 52 10.85 7.35 8.95
CA LYS A 52 11.26 6.49 7.83
C LYS A 52 11.28 4.99 8.16
N ALA A 53 10.56 4.58 9.20
CA ALA A 53 10.46 3.16 9.55
C ALA A 53 9.85 2.38 8.38
N PHE A 54 10.24 1.12 8.20
CA PHE A 54 9.72 0.25 7.14
C PHE A 54 9.93 0.76 5.70
N GLY A 55 10.80 1.75 5.49
CA GLY A 55 11.01 2.37 4.18
C GLY A 55 10.01 3.48 3.83
N PHE A 56 9.21 3.94 4.79
CA PHE A 56 8.35 5.10 4.56
C PHE A 56 9.15 6.35 4.19
N HIS A 57 8.66 7.13 3.24
CA HIS A 57 9.24 8.43 2.89
C HIS A 57 8.18 9.39 2.33
N PRO A 58 8.41 10.72 2.37
CA PRO A 58 7.47 11.69 1.80
C PRO A 58 7.22 11.41 0.33
N PHE A 59 5.95 11.43 -0.06
CA PHE A 59 5.52 11.33 -1.45
C PHE A 59 5.11 12.72 -1.96
N TYR A 60 5.65 13.10 -3.11
CA TYR A 60 5.33 14.36 -3.77
C TYR A 60 4.62 14.06 -5.08
N ASP A 61 3.33 14.44 -5.13
CA ASP A 61 2.50 14.21 -6.31
C ASP A 61 2.80 15.22 -7.42
N ASN A 62 3.92 15.00 -8.12
CA ASN A 62 4.40 15.89 -9.18
C ASN A 62 3.54 15.77 -10.45
N ASP A 63 2.95 14.60 -10.71
CA ASP A 63 2.20 14.30 -11.93
C ASP A 63 0.68 14.46 -11.77
N GLN A 64 0.23 15.05 -10.65
CA GLN A 64 -1.20 15.19 -10.32
C GLN A 64 -1.95 13.84 -10.32
N LEU A 65 -1.27 12.78 -9.90
CA LEU A 65 -1.82 11.45 -9.72
C LEU A 65 -2.98 11.46 -8.72
N LEU A 66 -2.87 12.27 -7.66
CA LEU A 66 -3.80 12.33 -6.56
C LEU A 66 -4.60 13.64 -6.61
N LEU A 67 -5.93 13.52 -6.72
CA LEU A 67 -6.84 14.64 -6.98
C LEU A 67 -7.02 15.60 -5.79
N ASP A 68 -6.53 15.27 -4.60
CA ASP A 68 -6.86 16.00 -3.37
C ASP A 68 -5.61 16.31 -2.54
N ARG A 69 -5.40 17.61 -2.28
CA ARG A 69 -4.23 18.12 -1.56
C ARG A 69 -4.69 18.86 -0.31
N GLY A 70 -4.84 18.14 0.79
CA GLY A 70 -5.16 18.71 2.11
C GLY A 70 -4.10 18.40 3.17
N PHE A 71 -3.48 17.22 3.09
CA PHE A 71 -2.54 16.72 4.08
C PHE A 71 -1.28 16.11 3.42
N PRO A 72 -0.15 16.02 4.14
CA PRO A 72 1.07 15.39 3.63
C PRO A 72 0.86 13.93 3.23
N PHE A 73 1.57 13.51 2.18
CA PHE A 73 1.56 12.14 1.69
C PHE A 73 2.88 11.43 1.97
N TYR A 74 2.77 10.12 2.20
CA TYR A 74 3.90 9.23 2.42
C TYR A 74 3.72 7.94 1.62
N GLU A 75 4.82 7.41 1.11
CA GLU A 75 4.87 6.16 0.34
C GLU A 75 5.61 5.08 1.13
N VAL A 76 5.18 3.83 0.99
CA VAL A 76 5.89 2.61 1.39
C VAL A 76 5.76 1.54 0.32
N GLY A 77 6.67 0.58 0.31
CA GLY A 77 6.66 -0.57 -0.59
C GLY A 77 7.86 -0.63 -1.53
N ASN A 78 8.66 0.43 -1.62
CA ASN A 78 9.95 0.33 -2.30
C ASN A 78 10.92 -0.50 -1.44
N LEU A 79 11.12 -1.76 -1.81
CA LEU A 79 11.99 -2.71 -1.12
C LEU A 79 13.49 -2.39 -1.24
N GLY A 80 13.85 -1.43 -2.10
CA GLY A 80 15.19 -0.85 -2.18
C GLY A 80 15.38 0.43 -1.35
N ALA A 81 14.32 0.96 -0.72
CA ALA A 81 14.43 2.17 0.08
C ALA A 81 15.21 1.92 1.39
N PRO A 82 15.87 2.95 1.94
CA PRO A 82 16.48 2.86 3.27
C PRO A 82 15.45 2.38 4.31
N LYS A 83 15.84 1.43 5.17
CA LYS A 83 14.99 0.81 6.20
C LYS A 83 13.84 -0.05 5.69
N ALA A 84 13.77 -0.35 4.39
CA ALA A 84 12.79 -1.32 3.87
C ALA A 84 13.03 -2.73 4.42
N ASP A 85 14.25 -3.04 4.89
CA ASP A 85 14.58 -4.28 5.59
C ASP A 85 13.81 -4.47 6.92
N GLU A 86 13.28 -3.39 7.52
CA GLU A 86 12.38 -3.45 8.68
C GLU A 86 11.01 -4.05 8.33
N LEU A 87 10.61 -4.11 7.04
CA LEU A 87 9.39 -4.82 6.62
C LEU A 87 9.51 -6.33 6.91
N PRO A 88 8.41 -7.01 7.23
CA PRO A 88 8.42 -8.45 7.48
C PRO A 88 9.00 -9.24 6.30
N GLY A 89 9.62 -10.39 6.61
CA GLY A 89 10.22 -11.27 5.61
C GLY A 89 9.25 -11.66 4.48
N TYR A 90 8.00 -12.01 4.82
CA TYR A 90 6.98 -12.40 3.83
C TYR A 90 6.60 -11.28 2.85
N VAL A 91 6.80 -10.00 3.20
CA VAL A 91 6.59 -8.87 2.29
C VAL A 91 7.71 -8.76 1.27
N ARG A 92 8.91 -9.24 1.63
CA ARG A 92 10.14 -9.07 0.86
C ARG A 92 10.60 -10.35 0.15
N GLU A 93 9.94 -11.46 0.41
CA GLU A 93 10.40 -12.81 0.04
C GLU A 93 10.63 -12.97 -1.46
N ASN A 94 9.75 -12.40 -2.28
CA ASN A 94 9.82 -12.50 -3.74
C ASN A 94 10.71 -11.43 -4.41
N TYR A 95 11.36 -10.57 -3.63
CA TYR A 95 12.16 -9.48 -4.20
C TYR A 95 13.45 -9.99 -4.84
N THR A 96 13.54 -9.89 -6.17
CA THR A 96 14.65 -10.45 -6.94
C THR A 96 15.87 -9.53 -7.02
N ARG A 97 15.72 -8.25 -6.63
CA ARG A 97 16.70 -7.17 -6.83
C ARG A 97 17.06 -6.92 -8.31
N LYS A 98 16.24 -7.40 -9.24
CA LYS A 98 16.36 -7.13 -10.67
C LYS A 98 15.38 -6.04 -11.07
N ASN A 99 15.55 -5.52 -12.29
CA ASN A 99 14.56 -4.64 -12.90
C ASN A 99 13.39 -5.46 -13.45
N ASP A 100 12.54 -5.95 -12.54
CA ASP A 100 11.33 -6.72 -12.83
C ASP A 100 10.15 -6.23 -11.97
N ASP A 101 9.05 -6.97 -12.01
CA ASP A 101 7.81 -6.56 -11.33
C ASP A 101 7.80 -6.88 -9.83
N SER A 102 8.86 -7.49 -9.26
CA SER A 102 8.87 -7.89 -7.84
C SER A 102 8.89 -6.73 -6.85
N ASN A 103 9.14 -5.50 -7.29
CA ASN A 103 9.27 -4.31 -6.43
C ASN A 103 8.55 -3.07 -7.01
N ILE A 104 7.44 -3.25 -7.71
CA ILE A 104 6.69 -2.13 -8.31
C ILE A 104 5.53 -1.64 -7.44
N ASP A 105 5.06 -2.43 -6.46
CA ASP A 105 3.85 -2.11 -5.71
C ASP A 105 4.11 -1.09 -4.60
N ARG A 106 3.23 -0.10 -4.46
CA ARG A 106 3.29 0.92 -3.40
C ARG A 106 1.96 1.10 -2.70
N ILE A 107 2.05 1.46 -1.42
CA ILE A 107 0.96 2.07 -0.67
C ILE A 107 1.34 3.54 -0.45
N ILE A 108 0.42 4.44 -0.80
CA ILE A 108 0.54 5.88 -0.50
C ILE A 108 -0.55 6.23 0.51
N ILE A 109 -0.16 6.90 1.59
CA ILE A 109 -1.08 7.35 2.64
C ILE A 109 -1.03 8.86 2.77
N SER A 110 -2.19 9.46 3.06
CA SER A 110 -2.32 10.83 3.52
C SER A 110 -2.61 10.85 5.02
N LEU A 111 -1.93 11.71 5.77
CA LEU A 111 -2.03 11.75 7.23
C LEU A 111 -2.41 13.14 7.73
N GLN A 112 -3.48 13.17 8.53
CA GLN A 112 -3.80 14.31 9.36
C GLN A 112 -2.75 14.47 10.48
N PRO A 113 -2.77 15.59 11.22
CA PRO A 113 -2.14 15.66 12.54
C PRO A 113 -2.49 14.44 13.41
N ASP A 114 -1.65 14.15 14.40
CA ASP A 114 -1.88 13.08 15.39
C ASP A 114 -1.97 11.64 14.84
N LYS A 115 -1.39 11.38 13.66
CA LYS A 115 -1.27 10.05 13.04
C LYS A 115 -2.61 9.42 12.61
N VAL A 116 -3.60 10.24 12.29
CA VAL A 116 -4.88 9.75 11.75
C VAL A 116 -4.80 9.68 10.22
N LEU A 117 -5.13 8.51 9.66
CA LEU A 117 -5.22 8.31 8.21
C LEU A 117 -6.39 9.09 7.63
N ASP A 118 -6.08 9.96 6.67
CA ASP A 118 -7.07 10.61 5.82
C ASP A 118 -7.41 9.71 4.63
N ARG A 119 -6.39 9.36 3.85
CA ARG A 119 -6.54 8.61 2.59
C ARG A 119 -5.49 7.53 2.45
N ILE A 120 -5.85 6.49 1.70
CA ILE A 120 -5.02 5.33 1.42
C ILE A 120 -5.17 5.03 -0.06
N TYR A 121 -4.03 4.82 -0.72
CA TYR A 121 -3.95 4.49 -2.13
C TYR A 121 -3.02 3.31 -2.31
N VAL A 122 -3.33 2.51 -3.32
CA VAL A 122 -2.43 1.48 -3.84
C VAL A 122 -2.09 1.83 -5.28
N THR A 123 -0.83 1.63 -5.67
CA THR A 123 -0.37 1.92 -7.03
C THR A 123 0.79 1.00 -7.41
N GLN A 124 1.18 1.06 -8.67
CA GLN A 124 2.37 0.38 -9.18
C GLN A 124 3.26 1.36 -9.94
N HIS A 125 4.57 1.17 -9.83
CA HIS A 125 5.54 1.84 -10.65
C HIS A 125 5.51 1.30 -12.08
N ASP A 126 5.52 2.20 -13.06
CA ASP A 126 5.65 1.89 -14.47
C ASP A 126 7.11 2.10 -14.89
N HIS A 127 7.80 1.00 -15.19
CA HIS A 127 9.21 1.00 -15.61
C HIS A 127 9.46 1.79 -16.90
N HIS A 128 8.48 1.90 -17.79
CA HIS A 128 8.63 2.64 -19.05
C HIS A 128 8.50 4.14 -18.85
N ARG A 129 7.66 4.56 -17.90
CA ARG A 129 7.41 5.98 -17.61
C ARG A 129 8.34 6.55 -16.56
N GLY A 130 8.93 5.70 -15.71
CA GLY A 130 9.67 6.17 -14.52
C GLY A 130 8.75 6.86 -13.51
N ALA A 131 7.46 6.52 -13.51
CA ALA A 131 6.41 7.17 -12.73
C ALA A 131 5.35 6.14 -12.30
N PHE A 132 4.43 6.52 -11.42
CA PHE A 132 3.29 5.68 -11.06
C PHE A 132 2.27 5.59 -12.19
N ASP A 133 1.66 4.42 -12.34
CA ASP A 133 0.62 4.18 -13.35
C ASP A 133 -0.76 4.69 -12.86
N PRO A 134 -1.33 5.75 -13.46
CA PRO A 134 -2.63 6.28 -13.07
C PRO A 134 -3.79 5.32 -13.32
N GLN A 135 -3.68 4.40 -14.28
CA GLN A 135 -4.71 3.39 -14.56
C GLN A 135 -4.67 2.24 -13.55
N ARG A 136 -3.54 2.07 -12.85
CA ARG A 136 -3.33 1.08 -11.80
C ARG A 136 -3.20 1.73 -10.42
N THR A 137 -3.65 2.98 -10.29
CA THR A 137 -3.74 3.69 -9.02
C THR A 137 -5.19 3.69 -8.55
N PHE A 138 -5.39 3.22 -7.32
CA PHE A 138 -6.72 3.10 -6.73
C PHE A 138 -6.72 3.67 -5.32
N ARG A 139 -7.82 4.33 -4.95
CA ARG A 139 -8.08 4.65 -3.55
C ARG A 139 -8.59 3.39 -2.85
N ILE A 140 -8.13 3.13 -1.64
CA ILE A 140 -8.65 2.06 -0.78
C ILE A 140 -9.54 2.69 0.29
N SER A 141 -10.75 2.15 0.48
CA SER A 141 -11.61 2.57 1.58
C SER A 141 -11.08 2.09 2.93
N LYS A 142 -11.34 2.85 4.00
CA LYS A 142 -11.03 2.42 5.38
C LYS A 142 -11.74 1.11 5.75
N ARG A 143 -12.97 0.91 5.24
CA ARG A 143 -13.73 -0.34 5.38
C ARG A 143 -12.98 -1.54 4.79
N LEU A 144 -12.37 -1.38 3.62
CA LEU A 144 -11.61 -2.46 2.99
C LEU A 144 -10.35 -2.81 3.80
N ILE A 145 -9.66 -1.82 4.38
CA ILE A 145 -8.53 -2.09 5.30
C ILE A 145 -9.01 -2.90 6.52
N ASP A 146 -10.14 -2.53 7.13
CA ASP A 146 -10.72 -3.28 8.26
C ASP A 146 -11.10 -4.72 7.88
N ILE A 147 -11.62 -4.94 6.67
CA ILE A 147 -11.87 -6.29 6.15
C ILE A 147 -10.55 -7.07 6.05
N ILE A 148 -9.51 -6.48 5.46
CA ILE A 148 -8.20 -7.13 5.29
C ILE A 148 -7.52 -7.40 6.64
N SER A 149 -7.70 -6.54 7.65
CA SER A 149 -7.13 -6.75 9.00
C SER A 149 -7.75 -7.92 9.76
N ARG A 150 -8.81 -8.54 9.23
CA ARG A 150 -9.47 -9.73 9.80
C ARG A 150 -9.12 -11.01 9.05
N LEU A 151 -8.33 -10.92 7.99
CA LEU A 151 -7.88 -12.06 7.20
C LEU A 151 -6.43 -12.40 7.56
N ASP A 152 -6.13 -13.69 7.61
CA ASP A 152 -4.74 -14.10 7.51
C ASP A 152 -4.21 -13.87 6.06
N LEU A 153 -2.89 -14.05 5.89
CA LEU A 153 -2.28 -13.79 4.59
C LEU A 153 -2.79 -14.77 3.52
N ASP A 154 -2.93 -16.05 3.86
CA ASP A 154 -3.32 -17.09 2.90
C ASP A 154 -4.76 -16.88 2.42
N GLU A 155 -5.67 -16.48 3.32
CA GLU A 155 -7.05 -16.10 3.00
C GLU A 155 -7.10 -14.91 2.05
N LEU A 156 -6.28 -13.86 2.29
CA LEU A 156 -6.19 -12.71 1.39
C LEU A 156 -5.70 -13.12 0.01
N LEU A 157 -4.61 -13.89 -0.06
CA LEU A 157 -4.01 -14.34 -1.32
C LEU A 157 -4.98 -15.23 -2.12
N LYS A 158 -5.70 -16.13 -1.45
CA LYS A 158 -6.71 -16.98 -2.07
C LYS A 158 -7.91 -16.18 -2.60
N LYS A 159 -8.46 -15.25 -1.80
CA LYS A 159 -9.60 -14.40 -2.20
C LYS A 159 -9.28 -13.48 -3.37
N THR A 160 -8.01 -13.16 -3.55
CA THR A 160 -7.53 -12.33 -4.65
C THR A 160 -6.96 -13.14 -5.81
N GLY A 161 -6.94 -14.47 -5.77
CA GLY A 161 -6.39 -15.29 -6.86
C GLY A 161 -4.92 -14.98 -7.15
N TYR A 162 -4.12 -14.74 -6.10
CA TYR A 162 -2.66 -14.62 -6.21
C TYR A 162 -1.98 -15.99 -6.37
N VAL A 163 -2.62 -17.02 -5.81
CA VAL A 163 -2.24 -18.43 -5.88
C VAL A 163 -3.13 -19.22 -6.84
#